data_AF-A0AAN9EH07-F1
#
_entry.id   AF-A0AAN9EH07-F1
#
_cell.length_a   1.000
_cell.length_b   1.000
_cell.length_c   1.000
_cell.angle_alpha   90.00
_cell.angle_beta   90.00
_cell.angle_gamma   90.00
#
_symmetry.space_group_name_H-M   'P 1'
#
loop_
_entity.id
_entity.type
_entity.pdbx_description
1 polymer ?
#
loop_
_entity_poly.entity_id
_entity_poly.type
_entity_poly.pdbx_seq_one_letter_code
_entity_poly.pdbx_strand_id
1 'polypeptide(L)'
;MLKQPLKQLNSREYVDSVNQEQLLRKELDYIQSEINLRPQDPILHQKEKDMYFRYLKALNNSISILKQKAKERWVQEGDQNTAYFHNAIRSRQYKNRILSITTAEGICIQNQQGIMDEFVKHYTKLFGRKEVLWSS
;
A
#
# COMPACT_ATOMS: atom_id res chain seq x y z
N MET A 1 8.26 -34.11 -0.97
CA MET A 1 8.10 -34.13 -2.45
C MET A 1 7.02 -33.16 -2.99
N LEU A 2 6.46 -32.22 -2.19
CA LEU A 2 5.41 -31.28 -2.65
C LEU A 2 5.90 -29.88 -3.04
N LYS A 3 7.14 -29.50 -2.71
CA LYS A 3 7.65 -28.14 -2.98
C LYS A 3 7.78 -27.80 -4.47
N GLN A 4 8.19 -28.76 -5.30
CA GLN A 4 8.41 -28.53 -6.75
C GLN A 4 7.09 -28.33 -7.51
N PRO A 5 6.05 -29.18 -7.34
CA PRO A 5 4.73 -28.95 -7.94
C PRO A 5 4.10 -27.61 -7.54
N LEU A 6 4.17 -27.25 -6.25
CA LEU A 6 3.59 -26.01 -5.74
C LEU A 6 4.29 -24.76 -6.31
N LYS A 7 5.61 -24.82 -6.50
CA LYS A 7 6.38 -23.73 -7.13
C LYS A 7 6.00 -23.55 -8.61
N GLN A 8 5.78 -24.65 -9.32
CA GLN A 8 5.34 -24.60 -10.72
C GLN A 8 3.92 -24.06 -10.86
N LEU A 9 3.00 -24.47 -9.97
CA LEU A 9 1.63 -23.95 -9.94
C LEU A 9 1.61 -22.44 -9.66
N ASN A 10 2.31 -21.97 -8.63
CA ASN A 10 2.39 -20.55 -8.29
C ASN A 10 3.05 -19.70 -9.40
N SER A 11 4.06 -20.26 -10.09
CA SER A 11 4.66 -19.58 -11.25
C SER A 11 3.68 -19.43 -12.40
N ARG A 12 2.89 -20.47 -12.69
CA ARG A 12 1.87 -20.45 -13.76
C ARG A 12 0.75 -19.50 -13.41
N GLU A 13 0.15 -19.62 -12.22
CA GLU A 13 -0.94 -18.75 -11.75
C GLU A 13 -0.57 -17.27 -11.78
N TYR A 14 0.66 -16.93 -11.40
CA TYR A 14 1.13 -15.53 -11.48
C TYR A 14 1.26 -15.05 -12.93
N VAL A 15 1.88 -15.85 -13.80
CA VAL A 15 2.04 -15.49 -15.22
C VAL A 15 0.66 -15.35 -15.87
N ASP A 16 -0.25 -16.26 -15.59
CA ASP A 16 -1.61 -16.25 -16.11
C ASP A 16 -2.39 -15.02 -15.60
N SER A 17 -2.27 -14.67 -14.31
CA SER A 17 -2.92 -13.48 -13.76
C SER A 17 -2.38 -12.18 -14.35
N VAL A 18 -1.07 -12.08 -14.60
CA VAL A 18 -0.45 -10.89 -15.21
C VAL A 18 -0.83 -10.79 -16.69
N ASN A 19 -0.83 -11.91 -17.41
CA ASN A 19 -1.26 -11.95 -18.82
C ASN A 19 -2.73 -11.54 -18.94
N GLN A 20 -3.60 -12.04 -18.06
CA GLN A 20 -5.02 -11.67 -18.05
C GLN A 20 -5.23 -10.17 -17.75
N GLU A 21 -4.50 -9.60 -16.78
CA GLU A 21 -4.52 -8.16 -16.52
C GLU A 21 -4.12 -7.35 -17.75
N GLN A 22 -3.04 -7.74 -18.43
CA GLN A 22 -2.55 -7.05 -19.63
C GLN A 22 -3.52 -7.13 -20.80
N LEU A 23 -4.17 -8.28 -20.99
CA LEU A 23 -5.19 -8.46 -22.03
C LEU A 23 -6.40 -7.55 -21.76
N LEU A 24 -6.94 -7.58 -20.54
CA LEU A 24 -8.08 -6.73 -20.16
C LEU A 24 -7.76 -5.24 -20.26
N ARG A 25 -6.52 -4.86 -19.95
CA ARG A 25 -6.05 -3.48 -20.12
C ARG A 25 -6.09 -3.05 -21.60
N LYS A 26 -5.56 -3.89 -22.50
CA LYS A 26 -5.58 -3.61 -23.95
C LYS A 26 -7.01 -3.51 -24.49
N GLU A 27 -7.91 -4.36 -24.02
CA GLU A 27 -9.33 -4.31 -24.39
C GLU A 27 -10.01 -3.03 -23.88
N LEU A 28 -9.70 -2.61 -22.65
CA LEU A 28 -10.21 -1.35 -22.09
C LEU A 28 -9.68 -0.15 -22.87
N ASP A 29 -8.38 -0.12 -23.20
CA ASP A 29 -7.76 0.94 -24.00
C ASP A 29 -8.44 1.04 -25.39
N TYR A 30 -8.78 -0.11 -25.99
CA TYR A 30 -9.52 -0.16 -27.25
C TYR A 30 -10.93 0.44 -27.09
N ILE A 31 -11.71 0.02 -26.08
CA ILE A 31 -13.04 0.58 -25.85
C ILE A 31 -12.99 2.08 -25.57
N GLN A 32 -12.00 2.55 -24.83
CA GLN A 32 -11.80 3.98 -24.58
C GLN A 32 -11.55 4.75 -25.88
N SER A 33 -10.78 4.17 -26.81
CA SER A 33 -10.55 4.76 -28.12
C SER A 33 -11.84 4.85 -28.95
N GLU A 34 -12.71 3.84 -28.87
CA GLU A 34 -14.02 3.84 -29.54
C GLU A 34 -14.99 4.87 -28.92
N ILE A 35 -14.96 5.07 -27.60
CA ILE A 35 -15.75 6.11 -26.92
C ILE A 35 -15.31 7.51 -27.35
N ASN A 36 -14.00 7.74 -27.50
CA ASN A 36 -13.50 9.02 -28.00
C ASN A 36 -14.04 9.35 -29.40
N LEU A 37 -14.31 8.32 -30.23
CA LEU A 37 -14.91 8.48 -31.56
C LEU A 37 -16.43 8.63 -31.51
N ARG A 38 -17.11 8.02 -30.51
CA ARG A 38 -18.57 8.03 -30.36
C ARG A 38 -19.00 8.34 -28.92
N PRO A 39 -18.85 9.59 -28.45
CA PRO A 39 -19.02 9.93 -27.03
C PRO A 39 -20.46 9.91 -26.51
N GLN A 40 -21.45 9.77 -27.38
CA GLN A 40 -22.86 9.72 -26.99
C GLN A 40 -23.47 8.31 -27.08
N ASP A 41 -22.69 7.29 -27.43
CA ASP A 41 -23.20 5.92 -27.54
C ASP A 41 -23.34 5.27 -26.14
N PRO A 42 -24.57 5.09 -25.61
CA PRO A 42 -24.76 4.55 -24.27
C PRO A 42 -24.31 3.08 -24.15
N ILE A 43 -24.27 2.33 -25.26
CA ILE A 43 -23.86 0.92 -25.28
C ILE A 43 -22.36 0.82 -25.06
N LEU A 44 -21.56 1.71 -25.66
CA LEU A 44 -20.11 1.76 -25.45
C LEU A 44 -19.76 2.09 -24.00
N HIS A 45 -20.45 3.06 -23.39
CA HIS A 45 -20.25 3.40 -21.98
C HIS A 45 -20.63 2.26 -21.03
N GLN A 46 -21.67 1.50 -21.34
CA GLN A 46 -22.02 0.31 -20.55
C GLN A 46 -20.95 -0.78 -20.67
N LYS A 47 -20.46 -1.04 -21.89
CA LYS A 47 -19.37 -1.99 -22.14
C LYS A 47 -18.08 -1.59 -21.43
N GLU A 48 -17.75 -0.31 -21.42
CA GLU A 48 -16.60 0.25 -20.71
C GLU A 48 -16.70 -0.01 -19.21
N LYS A 49 -17.85 0.30 -18.59
CA LYS A 49 -18.07 0.02 -17.16
C LYS A 49 -17.86 -1.46 -16.85
N ASP A 50 -18.49 -2.34 -17.62
CA ASP A 50 -18.38 -3.79 -17.41
C ASP A 50 -16.93 -4.29 -17.56
N MET A 51 -16.20 -3.81 -18.58
CA MET A 51 -14.79 -4.14 -18.76
C MET A 51 -13.92 -3.58 -17.65
N TYR A 52 -14.17 -2.34 -17.23
CA TYR A 52 -13.44 -1.70 -16.14
C TYR A 52 -13.58 -2.50 -14.84
N PHE A 53 -14.78 -2.98 -14.51
CA PHE A 53 -14.98 -3.86 -13.35
C PHE A 53 -14.19 -5.17 -13.45
N ARG A 54 -14.14 -5.79 -14.64
CA ARG A 54 -13.34 -7.02 -14.86
C ARG A 54 -11.85 -6.75 -14.72
N TYR A 55 -11.37 -5.64 -15.30
CA TYR A 55 -9.98 -5.20 -15.18
C TYR A 55 -9.60 -4.98 -13.71
N LEU A 56 -10.42 -4.23 -12.95
CA LEU A 56 -10.18 -4.00 -11.53
C LEU A 56 -10.12 -5.30 -10.72
N LYS A 57 -10.98 -6.27 -11.04
CA LYS A 57 -10.95 -7.59 -10.40
C LYS A 57 -9.62 -8.32 -10.69
N ALA A 58 -9.16 -8.31 -11.95
CA ALA A 58 -7.89 -8.93 -12.33
C ALA A 58 -6.69 -8.23 -11.68
N LEU A 59 -6.69 -6.90 -11.64
CA LEU A 59 -5.67 -6.09 -10.99
C LEU A 59 -5.60 -6.37 -9.48
N ASN A 60 -6.75 -6.45 -8.81
CA ASN A 60 -6.77 -6.79 -7.38
C ASN A 60 -6.20 -8.20 -7.13
N ASN A 61 -6.46 -9.15 -8.03
CA ASN A 61 -5.87 -10.48 -7.95
C ASN A 61 -4.34 -10.45 -8.15
N SER A 62 -3.84 -9.75 -9.17
CA SER A 62 -2.40 -9.65 -9.43
C SER A 62 -1.67 -8.98 -8.25
N ILE A 63 -2.24 -7.91 -7.68
CA ILE A 63 -1.74 -7.26 -6.47
C ILE A 63 -1.73 -8.22 -5.27
N SER A 64 -2.77 -9.02 -5.08
CA SER A 64 -2.83 -10.00 -3.98
C SER A 64 -1.70 -11.02 -4.09
N ILE A 65 -1.46 -11.57 -5.29
CA ILE A 65 -0.37 -12.52 -5.54
C ILE A 65 0.99 -11.86 -5.28
N LEU A 66 1.18 -10.61 -5.74
CA LEU A 66 2.41 -9.86 -5.48
C LEU A 66 2.66 -9.65 -3.99
N LYS A 67 1.63 -9.32 -3.21
CA LYS A 67 1.71 -9.20 -1.74
C LYS A 67 2.11 -10.52 -1.09
N GLN A 68 1.54 -11.65 -1.53
CA GLN A 68 1.90 -12.97 -1.03
C GLN A 68 3.38 -13.29 -1.30
N LYS A 69 3.86 -13.05 -2.53
CA LYS A 69 5.27 -13.26 -2.90
C LYS A 69 6.23 -12.35 -2.12
N ALA A 70 5.85 -11.10 -1.87
CA ALA A 70 6.64 -10.19 -1.05
C ALA A 70 6.72 -10.68 0.40
N LYS A 71 5.59 -11.15 0.98
CA LYS A 71 5.57 -11.74 2.32
C LYS A 71 6.41 -13.01 2.40
N GLU A 72 6.35 -13.87 1.39
CA GLU A 72 7.19 -15.07 1.30
C GLU A 72 8.67 -14.71 1.34
N ARG A 73 9.12 -13.76 0.49
CA ARG A 73 10.51 -13.29 0.51
C ARG A 73 10.88 -12.68 1.84
N TRP A 74 10.01 -11.87 2.44
CA TRP A 74 10.25 -11.30 3.76
C TRP A 74 10.46 -12.39 4.83
N VAL A 75 9.65 -13.46 4.84
CA VAL A 75 9.83 -14.57 5.78
C VAL A 75 11.15 -15.32 5.52
N GLN A 76 11.49 -15.55 4.26
CA GLN A 76 12.72 -16.28 3.90
C GLN A 76 14.00 -15.50 4.20
N GLU A 77 14.01 -14.21 3.87
CA GLU A 77 15.20 -13.36 3.93
C GLU A 77 15.28 -12.52 5.22
N GLY A 78 14.15 -12.31 5.89
CA GLY A 78 14.02 -11.50 7.10
C GLY A 78 14.71 -12.11 8.32
N ASP A 79 14.58 -13.41 8.51
CA ASP A 79 15.18 -14.12 9.66
C ASP A 79 16.72 -14.24 9.54
N GLN A 80 17.27 -14.01 8.34
CA GLN A 80 18.71 -14.16 8.07
C GLN A 80 19.52 -12.85 8.14
N ASN A 81 18.97 -11.76 8.70
CA ASN A 81 19.64 -10.45 8.75
C ASN A 81 20.22 -10.02 7.39
N THR A 82 19.52 -10.34 6.30
CA THR A 82 20.00 -10.06 4.95
C THR A 82 20.01 -8.56 4.65
N ALA A 83 20.73 -8.15 3.61
CA ALA A 83 20.67 -6.77 3.10
C ALA A 83 19.23 -6.34 2.76
N TYR A 84 18.39 -7.28 2.30
CA TYR A 84 16.97 -7.04 2.05
C TYR A 84 16.22 -6.64 3.32
N PHE A 85 16.41 -7.36 4.43
CA PHE A 85 15.82 -7.04 5.74
C PHE A 85 16.19 -5.63 6.19
N HIS A 86 17.48 -5.28 6.17
CA HIS A 86 17.94 -3.96 6.58
C HIS A 86 17.42 -2.84 5.66
N ASN A 87 17.37 -3.08 4.34
CA ASN A 87 16.85 -2.10 3.38
C ASN A 87 15.36 -1.85 3.58
N ALA A 88 14.57 -2.89 3.82
CA ALA A 88 13.14 -2.77 4.08
C ALA A 88 12.85 -2.09 5.43
N ILE A 89 13.65 -2.34 6.47
CA ILE A 89 13.60 -1.58 7.73
C ILE A 89 13.88 -0.09 7.47
N ARG A 90 14.98 0.23 6.76
CA ARG A 90 15.31 1.63 6.42
C ARG A 90 14.20 2.30 5.63
N SER A 91 13.61 1.62 4.64
CA SER A 91 12.48 2.13 3.87
C SER A 91 11.28 2.43 4.77
N ARG A 92 10.96 1.53 5.71
CA ARG A 92 9.88 1.73 6.69
C ARG A 92 10.17 2.89 7.63
N GLN A 93 11.40 2.99 8.14
CA GLN A 93 11.83 4.11 8.98
C GLN A 93 11.73 5.45 8.23
N TYR A 94 12.14 5.49 6.97
CA TYR A 94 12.04 6.68 6.13
C TYR A 94 10.58 7.10 5.90
N LYS A 95 9.70 6.15 5.54
CA LYS A 95 8.26 6.43 5.34
C LYS A 95 7.56 6.89 6.63
N ASN A 96 7.97 6.36 7.77
CA ASN A 96 7.39 6.71 9.07
C ASN A 96 8.06 7.91 9.73
N ARG A 97 9.02 8.57 9.06
CA ARG A 97 9.71 9.72 9.62
C ARG A 97 8.78 10.92 9.62
N ILE A 98 8.52 11.46 10.80
CA ILE A 98 7.83 12.73 10.97
C ILE A 98 8.83 13.85 10.62
N LEU A 99 8.57 14.57 9.53
CA LEU A 99 9.44 15.65 9.04
C LEU A 99 9.08 17.00 9.65
N SER A 100 7.82 17.19 10.03
CA SER A 100 7.35 18.39 10.69
C SER A 100 6.09 18.12 11.50
N ILE A 101 5.87 18.98 12.49
CA ILE A 101 4.63 19.04 13.25
C ILE A 101 4.19 20.50 13.40
N THR A 102 2.90 20.72 13.56
CA THR A 102 2.34 22.05 13.87
C THR A 102 1.80 22.02 15.29
N THR A 103 2.28 22.97 16.11
CA THR A 103 1.85 23.13 17.51
C THR A 103 0.42 23.69 17.59
N ALA A 104 -0.19 23.59 18.77
CA ALA A 104 -1.50 24.21 19.04
C ALA A 104 -1.51 25.74 18.90
N GLU A 105 -0.33 26.37 18.97
CA GLU A 105 -0.11 27.81 18.80
C GLU A 105 0.12 28.20 17.33
N GLY A 106 0.01 27.24 16.39
CA GLY A 106 0.18 27.47 14.95
C GLY A 106 1.65 27.48 14.47
N ILE A 107 2.62 27.25 15.36
CA ILE A 107 4.05 27.23 15.02
C ILE A 107 4.41 25.89 14.35
N CYS A 108 5.06 25.95 13.19
CA CYS A 108 5.58 24.79 12.46
C CYS A 108 6.99 24.46 12.93
N ILE A 109 7.19 23.24 13.43
CA ILE A 109 8.48 22.73 13.89
C ILE A 109 8.96 21.67 12.90
N GLN A 110 10.18 21.85 12.38
CA GLN A 110 10.79 20.96 11.38
C GLN A 110 12.10 20.32 11.88
N ASN A 111 12.59 20.76 13.04
CA ASN A 111 13.79 20.17 13.65
C ASN A 111 13.41 18.90 14.44
N GLN A 112 14.26 17.88 14.35
CA GLN A 112 13.95 16.59 14.98
C GLN A 112 13.87 16.68 16.51
N GLN A 113 14.73 17.49 17.12
CA GLN A 113 14.72 17.72 18.57
C GLN A 113 13.43 18.44 19.01
N GLY A 114 13.02 19.51 18.34
CA GLY A 114 11.81 20.23 18.71
C GLY A 114 10.54 19.42 18.45
N ILE A 115 10.54 18.54 17.44
CA ILE A 115 9.48 17.56 17.25
C ILE A 115 9.38 16.66 18.49
N MET A 116 10.49 16.07 18.95
CA MET A 116 10.50 15.22 20.14
C MET A 116 10.02 15.96 21.40
N ASP A 117 10.49 17.18 21.61
CA ASP A 117 10.16 17.97 22.80
C ASP A 117 8.66 18.32 22.84
N GLU A 118 8.08 18.72 21.70
CA GLU A 118 6.65 19.01 21.61
C GLU A 118 5.79 17.74 21.76
N PHE A 119 6.25 16.59 21.25
CA PHE A 119 5.58 15.30 21.49
C PHE A 119 5.52 14.97 22.99
N VAL A 120 6.64 15.13 23.70
CA VAL A 120 6.70 14.91 25.16
C VAL A 120 5.79 15.91 25.88
N LYS A 121 5.86 17.20 25.54
CA LYS A 121 5.00 18.25 26.13
C LYS A 121 3.52 17.95 25.92
N HIS A 122 3.12 17.59 24.70
CA HIS A 122 1.75 17.29 24.34
C HIS A 122 1.21 16.10 25.15
N TYR A 123 1.92 14.97 25.14
CA TYR A 123 1.48 13.77 25.85
C TYR A 123 1.60 13.87 27.37
N THR A 124 2.56 14.64 27.89
CA THR A 124 2.61 14.98 29.32
C THR A 124 1.41 15.81 29.74
N LYS A 125 0.97 16.78 28.91
CA LYS A 125 -0.27 17.53 29.19
C LYS A 125 -1.52 16.65 29.08
N LEU A 126 -1.54 15.72 28.12
CA LEU A 126 -2.67 14.84 27.86
C LEU A 126 -2.86 13.80 28.97
N PHE A 127 -1.78 13.19 29.45
CA PHE A 127 -1.83 12.08 30.42
C PHE A 127 -1.32 12.45 31.81
N GLY A 128 -0.67 13.59 32.00
CA GLY A 128 -0.05 14.02 33.26
C GLY A 128 -1.00 14.70 34.25
N ARG A 129 -2.32 14.66 34.06
CA ARG A 129 -3.25 15.03 35.14
C ARG A 129 -3.17 13.97 36.25
N LYS A 130 -2.41 14.26 37.31
CA LYS A 130 -2.68 13.69 38.62
C LYS A 130 -4.01 14.26 39.12
N GLU A 131 -5.05 13.44 39.18
CA GLU A 131 -6.12 13.66 40.15
C GLU A 131 -5.49 13.65 41.54
N VAL A 132 -5.38 14.81 42.17
CA VAL A 132 -5.03 14.92 43.57
C VAL A 132 -6.32 14.66 44.36
N LEU A 133 -6.64 13.38 44.57
CA LEU A 133 -7.69 12.96 45.49
C LEU A 133 -7.11 12.74 46.87
N TRP A 134 -6.85 13.83 47.62
CA TRP A 134 -6.82 13.78 49.09
C TRP A 134 -7.16 15.18 49.63
N SER A 135 -8.44 15.41 49.93
CA SER A 135 -8.84 16.37 50.96
C SER A 135 -9.33 15.58 52.17
N SER A 136 -8.54 15.62 53.25
CA SER A 136 -8.94 15.21 54.60
C SER A 136 -9.98 16.16 55.19
#